data_AF-A0A7D5NG69-F1
#
_entry.id   AF-A0A7D5NG69-F1
#
_cell.length_a   1.000
_cell.length_b   1.000
_cell.length_c   1.000
_cell.angle_alpha   90.00
_cell.angle_beta   90.00
_cell.angle_gamma   90.00
#
_symmetry.space_group_name_H-M   'P 1'
#
loop_
_entity.id
_entity.type
_entity.pdbx_description
1 polymer ?
#
loop_
_entity_poly.entity_id
_entity_poly.type
_entity_poly.pdbx_seq_one_letter_code
_entity_poly.pdbx_strand_id
1 'polypeptide(L)'
;MIIKGLKSKNFWWVVPLLVCLLFASRIFSYSKGSFVTSTRNFNEIKNDDVVFYFLPLKDTLYYLGDDYIEISLQSQLAFHITRIGKIDTVKISSGNKLLNKAIETPTGLYAVQNKAPIQISRQFENTEMLNWIGFNGNIGFHGLKKKGYYAHLGRRPSSHGCVRMSNEDGIRWYQKIKVGTPVLVYHSNPSRVIKFSNFNEFNPNVDVLIDTGNRRLYSLLNGRLSNLVKGEHFRKNRGKVFLSKGLRLFNSAIIVETEKSLPLYQQPKLGRELLFATIPISSFVYLDYKFISDTCKVK
;
A
#
# COMPACT_ATOMS: atom_id res chain seq x y z
N MET A 1 -59.24 -39.58 12.26
CA MET A 1 -59.99 -40.86 12.20
C MET A 1 -60.02 -41.30 10.74
N ILE A 2 -59.34 -42.44 10.43
CA ILE A 2 -59.53 -43.33 9.25
C ILE A 2 -59.14 -42.67 7.89
N ILE A 3 -57.98 -42.88 7.25
CA ILE A 3 -57.23 -44.07 6.80
C ILE A 3 -58.10 -45.23 6.32
N LYS A 4 -58.13 -45.47 4.99
CA LYS A 4 -58.15 -46.76 4.25
C LYS A 4 -58.31 -46.43 2.76
N GLY A 5 -57.60 -47.01 1.80
CA GLY A 5 -56.61 -48.07 1.79
C GLY A 5 -56.25 -48.41 0.33
N LEU A 6 -54.96 -48.63 0.09
CA LEU A 6 -54.37 -49.19 -1.12
C LEU A 6 -54.92 -50.59 -1.47
N LYS A 7 -54.85 -50.96 -2.76
CA LYS A 7 -54.28 -52.24 -3.27
C LYS A 7 -54.18 -52.14 -4.81
N SER A 8 -53.00 -51.91 -5.38
CA SER A 8 -51.89 -52.83 -5.66
C SER A 8 -52.09 -53.60 -6.98
N LYS A 9 -51.13 -53.47 -7.90
CA LYS A 9 -50.41 -54.58 -8.54
C LYS A 9 -49.44 -54.04 -9.60
N ASN A 10 -48.14 -54.09 -9.29
CA ASN A 10 -47.15 -54.87 -10.04
C ASN A 10 -45.74 -54.26 -9.93
N PHE A 11 -44.84 -55.16 -9.60
CA PHE A 11 -43.50 -55.01 -9.10
C PHE A 11 -42.57 -55.58 -10.15
N TRP A 12 -41.48 -54.85 -10.45
CA TRP A 12 -40.37 -55.20 -11.35
C TRP A 12 -40.81 -55.20 -12.82
N TRP A 13 -40.11 -54.62 -13.80
CA TRP A 13 -38.71 -54.81 -14.17
C TRP A 13 -37.98 -53.47 -14.37
N VAL A 14 -36.92 -53.28 -13.60
CA VAL A 14 -35.76 -52.47 -13.99
C VAL A 14 -34.98 -53.32 -15.02
N VAL A 15 -34.34 -52.67 -15.99
CA VAL A 15 -33.47 -53.23 -17.06
C VAL A 15 -34.29 -53.77 -18.27
N PRO A 16 -34.37 -53.04 -19.41
CA PRO A 16 -33.20 -52.53 -20.14
C PRO A 16 -33.43 -51.14 -20.78
N LEU A 17 -33.06 -50.07 -20.08
CA LEU A 17 -33.00 -48.69 -20.62
C LEU A 17 -31.56 -48.34 -21.06
N LEU A 18 -30.80 -49.36 -21.52
CA LEU A 18 -29.35 -49.27 -21.74
C LEU A 18 -28.90 -49.62 -23.17
N VAL A 19 -29.81 -49.71 -24.15
CA VAL A 19 -29.46 -50.02 -25.56
C VAL A 19 -29.75 -48.88 -26.54
N CYS A 20 -30.42 -47.79 -26.14
CA CYS A 20 -30.62 -46.61 -27.01
C CYS A 20 -29.50 -45.55 -26.93
N LEU A 21 -28.44 -45.76 -26.15
CA LEU A 21 -27.38 -44.76 -25.94
C LEU A 21 -26.09 -45.01 -26.72
N LEU A 22 -26.01 -46.05 -27.58
CA LEU A 22 -24.75 -46.41 -28.26
C LEU A 22 -24.78 -46.42 -29.80
N PHE A 23 -25.87 -46.00 -30.47
CA PHE A 23 -25.90 -46.05 -31.95
C PHE A 23 -26.56 -44.86 -32.67
N ALA A 24 -26.44 -43.64 -32.11
CA ALA A 24 -26.77 -42.40 -32.85
C ALA A 24 -25.58 -41.42 -32.94
N SER A 25 -24.35 -41.92 -32.78
CA SER A 25 -23.15 -41.18 -33.15
C SER A 25 -22.79 -41.47 -34.60
N ARG A 26 -23.44 -40.79 -35.54
CA ARG A 26 -22.90 -40.38 -36.85
C ARG A 26 -24.01 -39.70 -37.64
N ILE A 27 -23.62 -38.66 -38.37
CA ILE A 27 -24.43 -37.83 -39.29
C ILE A 27 -25.03 -36.58 -38.61
N PHE A 28 -24.15 -35.63 -38.26
CA PHE A 28 -24.30 -34.23 -38.67
C PHE A 28 -22.94 -33.52 -38.52
N SER A 29 -22.10 -33.63 -39.55
CA SER A 29 -20.90 -32.81 -39.70
C SER A 29 -21.06 -31.98 -40.96
N TYR A 30 -21.47 -30.71 -40.81
CA TYR A 30 -20.97 -29.64 -41.69
C TYR A 30 -21.20 -28.24 -41.08
N SER A 31 -20.10 -27.48 -41.07
CA SER A 31 -19.88 -26.05 -40.81
C SER A 31 -20.57 -25.39 -39.61
N LYS A 32 -20.04 -25.62 -38.41
CA LYS A 32 -19.83 -24.52 -37.46
C LYS A 32 -18.39 -24.06 -37.64
N GLY A 33 -18.18 -22.79 -37.99
CA GLY A 33 -16.84 -22.20 -37.97
C GLY A 33 -16.25 -22.35 -36.57
N SER A 34 -15.33 -23.29 -36.42
CA SER A 34 -14.60 -23.54 -35.19
C SER A 34 -13.57 -22.42 -35.02
N PHE A 35 -13.93 -21.37 -34.29
CA PHE A 35 -12.93 -20.44 -33.77
C PHE A 35 -12.09 -21.18 -32.74
N VAL A 36 -10.85 -21.51 -33.09
CA VAL A 36 -9.84 -21.88 -32.10
C VAL A 36 -9.40 -20.57 -31.43
N THR A 37 -9.78 -20.36 -30.18
CA THR A 37 -9.15 -19.34 -29.35
C THR A 37 -7.69 -19.70 -29.18
N SER A 38 -6.83 -18.99 -29.90
CA SER A 38 -5.37 -19.03 -29.78
C SER A 38 -4.97 -18.78 -28.33
N THR A 39 -4.06 -19.61 -27.84
CA THR A 39 -3.40 -19.45 -26.54
C THR A 39 -2.76 -18.06 -26.48
N ARG A 40 -3.16 -17.24 -25.50
CA ARG A 40 -2.55 -15.91 -25.28
C ARG A 40 -1.13 -16.08 -24.74
N ASN A 41 -0.17 -16.23 -25.64
CA ASN A 41 1.24 -16.10 -25.30
C ASN A 41 1.59 -14.62 -25.22
N PHE A 42 1.82 -14.12 -24.00
CA PHE A 42 2.35 -12.78 -23.79
C PHE A 42 3.87 -12.88 -23.80
N ASN A 43 4.53 -12.17 -24.73
CA ASN A 43 5.94 -11.89 -24.56
C ASN A 43 6.10 -10.73 -23.57
N GLU A 44 6.88 -10.98 -22.53
CA GLU A 44 7.21 -9.98 -21.51
C GLU A 44 8.34 -9.11 -22.06
N ILE A 45 8.02 -7.89 -22.48
CA ILE A 45 9.05 -6.95 -22.94
C ILE A 45 9.74 -6.37 -21.70
N LYS A 46 11.02 -6.69 -21.54
CA LYS A 46 11.91 -6.01 -20.60
C LYS A 46 12.29 -4.67 -21.21
N ASN A 47 11.63 -3.61 -20.75
CA ASN A 47 12.06 -2.24 -21.06
C ASN A 47 13.41 -1.95 -20.35
N ASP A 48 14.12 -0.93 -20.80
CA ASP A 48 15.35 -0.47 -20.15
C ASP A 48 15.10 0.08 -18.74
N ASP A 49 16.08 -0.09 -17.86
CA ASP A 49 16.01 0.42 -16.49
C ASP A 49 15.90 1.95 -16.43
N VAL A 50 15.07 2.45 -15.52
CA VAL A 50 14.93 3.89 -15.27
C VAL A 50 16.06 4.35 -14.36
N VAL A 51 16.99 5.15 -14.89
CA VAL A 51 18.15 5.68 -14.15
C VAL A 51 17.84 7.07 -13.56
N PHE A 52 18.12 7.24 -12.27
CA PHE A 52 17.93 8.50 -11.55
C PHE A 52 19.28 9.19 -11.33
N TYR A 53 19.65 10.09 -12.24
CA TYR A 53 20.91 10.84 -12.14
C TYR A 53 20.89 11.96 -11.08
N PHE A 54 19.71 12.42 -10.65
CA PHE A 54 19.56 13.51 -9.69
C PHE A 54 18.49 13.19 -8.63
N LEU A 55 18.94 13.04 -7.37
CA LEU A 55 18.20 12.65 -6.15
C LEU A 55 17.57 11.23 -6.19
N PRO A 56 17.80 10.38 -5.16
CA PRO A 56 17.24 9.03 -5.15
C PRO A 56 15.72 9.06 -5.02
N LEU A 57 15.04 8.26 -5.85
CA LEU A 57 13.59 8.07 -5.81
C LEU A 57 13.10 7.75 -4.38
N LYS A 58 12.06 8.43 -3.91
CA LYS A 58 11.44 8.21 -2.59
C LYS A 58 10.05 7.61 -2.74
N ASP A 59 9.64 6.79 -1.77
CA ASP A 59 8.27 6.31 -1.70
C ASP A 59 7.36 7.45 -1.20
N THR A 60 6.52 7.98 -2.08
CA THR A 60 5.73 9.19 -1.78
C THR A 60 4.31 8.82 -1.34
N LEU A 61 3.89 9.34 -0.21
CA LEU A 61 2.51 9.30 0.28
C LEU A 61 1.85 10.66 0.06
N TYR A 62 0.72 10.67 -0.65
CA TYR A 62 0.01 11.88 -1.03
C TYR A 62 -1.06 12.24 0.00
N TYR A 63 -0.83 13.27 0.78
CA TYR A 63 -1.75 13.70 1.82
C TYR A 63 -2.77 14.71 1.32
N LEU A 64 -4.04 14.44 1.62
CA LEU A 64 -5.17 15.26 1.22
C LEU A 64 -5.52 16.36 2.24
N GLY A 65 -4.93 16.36 3.43
CA GLY A 65 -5.18 17.38 4.46
C GLY A 65 -4.28 18.60 4.35
N ASP A 66 -4.28 19.43 5.39
CA ASP A 66 -3.74 20.79 5.31
C ASP A 66 -2.38 20.94 6.01
N ASP A 67 -2.00 19.99 6.86
CA ASP A 67 -0.72 19.98 7.54
C ASP A 67 -0.23 18.58 7.92
N TYR A 68 1.08 18.44 8.06
CA TYR A 68 1.70 17.24 8.64
C TYR A 68 2.93 17.62 9.44
N ILE A 69 3.43 16.67 10.23
CA ILE A 69 4.61 16.86 11.06
C ILE A 69 5.71 15.91 10.60
N GLU A 70 6.93 16.42 10.51
CA GLU A 70 8.16 15.64 10.36
C GLU A 70 9.01 15.73 11.63
N ILE A 71 9.65 14.63 12.01
CA ILE A 71 10.59 14.59 13.13
C ILE A 71 11.89 13.95 12.64
N SER A 72 12.99 14.69 12.77
CA SER A 72 14.34 14.17 12.58
C SER A 72 14.98 13.89 13.93
N LEU A 73 15.22 12.61 14.23
CA LEU A 73 15.88 12.18 15.46
C LEU A 73 17.38 12.50 15.45
N GLN A 74 18.05 12.56 14.30
CA GLN A 74 19.47 12.94 14.27
C GLN A 74 19.66 14.41 14.64
N SER A 75 18.85 15.31 14.06
CA SER A 75 18.96 16.75 14.31
C SER A 75 18.23 17.22 15.57
N GLN A 76 17.40 16.37 16.18
CA GLN A 76 16.52 16.72 17.30
C GLN A 76 15.63 17.93 16.96
N LEU A 77 15.07 17.93 15.75
CA LEU A 77 14.12 18.94 15.28
C LEU A 77 12.81 18.28 14.86
N ALA A 78 11.71 19.01 15.06
CA ALA A 78 10.43 18.68 14.47
C ALA A 78 9.90 19.87 13.65
N PHE A 79 9.20 19.56 12.56
CA PHE A 79 8.74 20.52 11.57
C PHE A 79 7.24 20.35 11.40
N HIS A 80 6.48 21.41 11.68
CA HIS A 80 5.07 21.47 11.30
C HIS A 80 4.96 22.13 9.94
N ILE A 81 4.59 21.35 8.92
CA ILE A 81 4.57 21.75 7.52
C ILE A 81 3.12 21.90 7.09
N THR A 82 2.79 23.07 6.55
CA THR A 82 1.43 23.39 6.09
C THR A 82 1.36 23.36 4.56
N ARG A 83 0.17 23.11 4.03
CA ARG A 83 -0.13 23.09 2.59
C ARG A 83 0.23 24.39 1.88
N ILE A 84 0.19 25.52 2.58
CA ILE A 84 0.56 26.84 2.06
C ILE A 84 2.08 27.09 2.07
N GLY A 85 2.89 26.09 2.43
CA GLY A 85 4.35 26.19 2.42
C GLY A 85 4.97 26.79 3.68
N LYS A 86 4.18 27.13 4.71
CA LYS A 86 4.73 27.56 6.01
C LYS A 86 5.28 26.36 6.78
N ILE A 87 6.49 26.54 7.33
CA ILE A 87 7.20 25.56 8.16
C ILE A 87 7.43 26.19 9.55
N ASP A 88 6.87 25.62 10.60
CA ASP A 88 7.12 25.98 12.02
C ASP A 88 8.07 24.92 12.61
N THR A 89 9.34 25.30 12.77
CA THR A 89 10.41 24.42 13.27
C THR A 89 10.56 24.54 14.78
N VAL A 90 10.58 23.41 15.48
CA VAL A 90 10.77 23.36 16.94
C VAL A 90 11.94 22.47 17.33
N LYS A 91 12.64 22.87 18.39
CA LYS A 91 13.69 22.06 19.01
C LYS A 91 13.05 21.03 19.93
N ILE A 92 13.47 19.77 19.78
CA ILE A 92 12.91 18.66 20.57
C ILE A 92 13.99 17.92 21.36
N SER A 93 13.57 17.08 22.30
CA SER A 93 14.42 16.05 22.92
C SER A 93 13.66 14.73 22.98
N SER A 94 14.05 13.81 22.11
CA SER A 94 13.43 12.50 21.89
C SER A 94 13.88 11.44 22.91
N GLY A 95 13.42 10.20 22.73
CA GLY A 95 13.71 9.05 23.59
C GLY A 95 15.16 8.61 23.56
N ASN A 96 15.74 8.38 24.73
CA ASN A 96 17.10 7.86 24.89
C ASN A 96 17.04 6.45 25.49
N LYS A 97 17.32 5.42 24.67
CA LYS A 97 17.34 4.02 25.09
C LYS A 97 18.35 3.68 26.20
N LEU A 98 19.32 4.56 26.48
CA LEU A 98 20.30 4.36 27.56
C LEU A 98 19.74 4.71 28.95
N LEU A 99 18.57 5.35 29.02
CA LEU A 99 17.90 5.63 30.29
C LEU A 99 17.12 4.41 30.77
N ASN A 100 16.99 4.25 32.09
CA ASN A 100 16.25 3.14 32.68
C ASN A 100 14.78 3.15 32.22
N LYS A 101 14.27 2.00 31.76
CA LYS A 101 12.89 1.84 31.23
C LYS A 101 12.54 2.78 30.06
N ALA A 102 13.54 3.31 29.36
CA ALA A 102 13.35 4.14 28.18
C ALA A 102 13.45 3.35 26.89
N ILE A 103 12.80 3.86 25.86
CA ILE A 103 13.01 3.45 24.48
C ILE A 103 13.51 4.63 23.66
N GLU A 104 14.22 4.34 22.57
CA GLU A 104 14.40 5.31 21.49
C GLU A 104 13.03 5.61 20.88
N THR A 105 12.78 6.88 20.50
CA THR A 105 11.52 7.24 19.85
C THR A 105 11.40 6.43 18.54
N PRO A 106 10.40 5.55 18.40
CA PRO A 106 10.33 4.66 17.25
C PRO A 106 10.09 5.44 15.95
N THR A 107 10.90 5.17 14.94
CA THR A 107 10.71 5.72 13.60
C THR A 107 9.46 5.12 12.97
N GLY A 108 8.84 5.84 12.05
CA GLY A 108 7.64 5.38 11.37
C GLY A 108 6.68 6.50 10.98
N LEU A 109 5.59 6.11 10.32
CA LEU A 109 4.48 7.01 10.02
C LEU A 109 3.36 6.78 11.00
N TYR A 110 2.93 7.85 11.67
CA TYR A 110 1.85 7.88 12.65
C TYR A 110 0.83 8.95 12.30
N ALA A 111 -0.21 9.07 13.13
CA ALA A 111 -1.16 10.17 13.08
C ALA A 111 -1.47 10.60 14.52
N VAL A 112 -1.72 11.89 14.75
CA VAL A 112 -2.11 12.38 16.07
C VAL A 112 -3.40 11.68 16.51
N GLN A 113 -3.36 11.02 17.66
CA GLN A 113 -4.41 10.15 18.19
C GLN A 113 -5.27 10.88 19.23
N ASN A 114 -4.65 11.67 20.09
CA ASN A 114 -5.34 12.41 21.16
C ASN A 114 -4.55 13.65 21.59
N LYS A 115 -5.22 14.52 22.34
CA LYS A 115 -4.65 15.75 22.90
C LYS A 115 -5.22 15.98 24.30
N ALA A 116 -4.39 16.44 25.22
CA ALA A 116 -4.82 16.83 26.57
C ALA A 116 -3.97 18.01 27.10
N PRO A 117 -4.53 18.98 27.85
CA PRO A 117 -3.74 20.04 28.45
C PRO A 117 -2.68 19.48 29.41
N ILE A 118 -3.03 18.42 30.16
CA ILE A 118 -2.13 17.66 31.01
C ILE A 118 -2.43 16.17 30.82
N GLN A 119 -1.40 15.36 30.57
CA GLN A 119 -1.46 13.91 30.57
C GLN A 119 -0.58 13.37 31.70
N ILE A 120 -1.08 12.42 32.48
CA ILE A 120 -0.32 11.81 33.59
C ILE A 120 0.34 10.52 33.12
N SER A 121 1.66 10.43 33.25
CA SER A 121 2.39 9.19 33.03
C SER A 121 2.47 8.35 34.31
N ARG A 122 1.64 7.31 34.41
CA ARG A 122 1.66 6.36 35.54
C ARG A 122 2.96 5.56 35.63
N GLN A 123 3.64 5.33 34.51
CA GLN A 123 4.89 4.57 34.45
C GLN A 123 6.08 5.33 35.06
N PHE A 124 6.03 6.67 35.04
CA PHE A 124 7.13 7.53 35.46
C PHE A 124 6.67 8.45 36.60
N GLU A 125 6.34 7.86 37.74
CA GLU A 125 6.04 8.59 38.99
C GLU A 125 4.92 9.64 38.84
N ASN A 126 3.88 9.33 38.07
CA ASN A 126 2.79 10.26 37.78
C ASN A 126 3.27 11.60 37.19
N THR A 127 4.36 11.58 36.42
CA THR A 127 4.89 12.78 35.75
C THR A 127 3.80 13.44 34.91
N GLU A 128 3.58 14.72 35.17
CA GLU A 128 2.70 15.58 34.38
C GLU A 128 3.36 15.98 33.06
N MET A 129 2.75 15.56 31.97
CA MET A 129 3.12 15.90 30.60
C MET A 129 2.20 17.02 30.11
N LEU A 130 2.76 18.22 29.98
CA LEU A 130 2.01 19.44 29.65
C LEU A 130 1.79 19.53 28.13
N ASN A 131 0.64 20.04 27.71
CA ASN A 131 0.27 20.26 26.31
C ASN A 131 0.44 18.98 25.46
N TRP A 132 -0.11 17.87 25.96
CA TRP A 132 0.04 16.56 25.36
C TRP A 132 -0.57 16.50 23.95
N ILE A 133 0.22 16.01 23.01
CA ILE A 133 -0.19 15.66 21.64
C ILE A 133 0.31 14.24 21.36
N GLY A 134 -0.53 13.24 21.62
CA GLY A 134 -0.19 11.82 21.45
C GLY A 134 -0.32 11.39 20.00
N PHE A 135 0.65 10.63 19.50
CA PHE A 135 0.64 10.13 18.11
C PHE A 135 0.95 8.63 17.99
N ASN A 136 1.52 8.00 19.02
CA ASN A 136 1.84 6.57 18.99
C ASN A 136 1.64 5.93 20.37
N GLY A 137 0.39 5.66 20.75
CA GLY A 137 0.05 5.05 22.02
C GLY A 137 0.49 5.94 23.19
N ASN A 138 1.47 5.49 23.97
CA ASN A 138 2.03 6.24 25.10
C ASN A 138 3.17 7.20 24.69
N ILE A 139 3.34 7.47 23.39
CA ILE A 139 4.35 8.37 22.84
C ILE A 139 3.66 9.59 22.21
N GLY A 140 4.12 10.77 22.60
CA GLY A 140 3.57 12.03 22.15
C GLY A 140 4.52 13.19 22.37
N PHE A 141 4.11 14.35 21.88
CA PHE A 141 4.75 15.61 22.19
C PHE A 141 4.26 16.16 23.52
N HIS A 142 5.17 16.71 24.32
CA HIS A 142 4.80 17.40 25.56
C HIS A 142 5.93 18.26 26.12
N GLY A 143 5.56 19.17 27.03
CA GLY A 143 6.45 19.85 27.95
C GLY A 143 6.45 19.20 29.35
N LEU A 144 7.22 19.77 30.27
CA LEU A 144 7.27 19.38 31.68
C LEU A 144 7.20 20.64 32.57
N LYS A 145 6.75 20.47 33.82
CA LYS A 145 6.76 21.55 34.83
C LYS A 145 8.16 22.14 35.07
N LYS A 146 9.16 21.28 35.24
CA LYS A 146 10.57 21.69 35.42
C LYS A 146 11.19 22.01 34.07
N LYS A 147 11.88 23.15 33.93
CA LYS A 147 12.52 23.58 32.66
C LYS A 147 13.94 23.04 32.44
N GLY A 148 14.51 22.24 33.35
CA GLY A 148 15.88 21.72 33.22
C GLY A 148 16.15 20.93 31.93
N TYR A 149 15.13 20.29 31.35
CA TYR A 149 15.26 19.56 30.08
C TYR A 149 15.48 20.48 28.86
N TYR A 150 15.25 21.79 28.99
CA TYR A 150 15.43 22.75 27.88
C TYR A 150 16.88 22.72 27.35
N ALA A 151 17.85 22.46 28.24
CA ALA A 151 19.26 22.33 27.86
C ALA A 151 19.54 21.19 26.87
N HIS A 152 18.62 20.24 26.69
CA HIS A 152 18.74 19.10 25.76
C HIS A 152 18.00 19.33 24.43
N LEU A 153 17.10 20.31 24.35
CA LEU A 153 16.27 20.54 23.18
C LEU A 153 17.14 20.95 21.97
N GLY A 154 16.98 20.25 20.85
CA GLY A 154 17.76 20.46 19.64
C GLY A 154 19.22 19.98 19.74
N ARG A 155 19.55 19.18 20.76
CA ARG A 155 20.92 18.72 21.00
C ARG A 155 21.03 17.22 21.16
N ARG A 156 20.22 16.63 22.04
CA ARG A 156 20.30 15.19 22.32
C ARG A 156 18.99 14.60 22.84
N PRO A 157 18.77 13.29 22.63
CA PRO A 157 17.67 12.58 23.27
C PRO A 157 17.85 12.57 24.80
N SER A 158 16.75 12.71 25.53
CA SER A 158 16.74 12.70 27.00
C SER A 158 15.44 12.19 27.63
N SER A 159 14.46 11.77 26.82
CA SER A 159 13.16 11.27 27.29
C SER A 159 13.14 9.74 27.37
N HIS A 160 12.03 9.17 27.86
CA HIS A 160 11.80 7.73 27.87
C HIS A 160 11.12 7.18 26.61
N GLY A 161 10.96 7.99 25.57
CA GLY A 161 10.33 7.62 24.30
C GLY A 161 9.54 8.77 23.67
N CYS A 162 8.92 9.61 24.50
CA CYS A 162 8.19 10.80 24.07
C CYS A 162 9.09 11.86 23.40
N VAL A 163 8.46 12.82 22.74
CA VAL A 163 9.17 13.92 22.09
C VAL A 163 8.98 15.17 22.94
N ARG A 164 9.95 15.49 23.79
CA ARG A 164 9.87 16.69 24.61
C ARG A 164 10.07 17.93 23.75
N MET A 165 9.32 18.99 24.03
CA MET A 165 9.48 20.33 23.45
C MET A 165 9.35 21.37 24.55
N SER A 166 9.76 22.61 24.28
CA SER A 166 9.55 23.70 25.23
C SER A 166 8.05 23.85 25.55
N ASN A 167 7.71 24.35 26.72
CA ASN A 167 6.32 24.59 27.09
C ASN A 167 5.67 25.63 26.15
N GLU A 168 6.44 26.60 25.68
CA GLU A 168 6.03 27.66 24.77
C GLU A 168 5.70 27.08 23.36
N ASP A 169 6.56 26.20 22.84
CA ASP A 169 6.28 25.45 21.61
C ASP A 169 5.11 24.48 21.79
N GLY A 170 5.03 23.83 22.95
CA GLY A 170 3.94 22.94 23.33
C GLY A 170 2.58 23.61 23.28
N ILE A 171 2.42 24.79 23.90
CA ILE A 171 1.16 25.56 23.84
C ILE A 171 0.81 25.89 22.38
N ARG A 172 1.79 26.38 21.62
CA ARG A 172 1.59 26.78 20.24
C ARG A 172 1.15 25.63 19.36
N TRP A 173 1.82 24.47 19.45
CA TRP A 173 1.46 23.28 18.69
C TRP A 173 0.14 22.67 19.18
N TYR A 174 -0.12 22.71 20.49
CA TYR A 174 -1.37 22.23 21.05
C TYR A 174 -2.58 23.02 20.53
N GLN A 175 -2.44 24.30 20.22
CA GLN A 175 -3.52 25.08 19.61
C GLN A 175 -3.71 24.78 18.11
N LYS A 176 -2.60 24.57 17.37
CA LYS A 176 -2.61 24.43 15.91
C LYS A 176 -2.90 23.01 15.42
N ILE A 177 -2.24 22.02 16.00
CA ILE A 177 -2.22 20.64 15.50
C ILE A 177 -3.55 19.94 15.78
N LYS A 178 -4.09 19.25 14.78
CA LYS A 178 -5.38 18.55 14.88
C LYS A 178 -5.16 17.05 15.09
N VAL A 179 -6.14 16.40 15.71
CA VAL A 179 -6.21 14.93 15.70
C VAL A 179 -6.33 14.47 14.25
N GLY A 180 -5.55 13.45 13.89
CA GLY A 180 -5.41 12.95 12.52
C GLY A 180 -4.32 13.62 11.68
N THR A 181 -3.64 14.66 12.17
CA THR A 181 -2.44 15.22 11.51
C THR A 181 -1.37 14.11 11.41
N PRO A 182 -0.84 13.78 10.23
CA PRO A 182 0.21 12.78 10.07
C PRO A 182 1.50 13.19 10.77
N VAL A 183 2.22 12.23 11.34
CA VAL A 183 3.53 12.43 11.99
C VAL A 183 4.53 11.44 11.41
N LEU A 184 5.49 11.93 10.63
CA LEU A 184 6.57 11.16 10.02
C LEU A 184 7.82 11.26 10.91
N VAL A 185 8.23 10.16 11.53
CA VAL A 185 9.40 10.11 12.43
C VAL A 185 10.52 9.33 11.75
N TYR A 186 11.67 9.96 11.54
CA TYR A 186 12.82 9.37 10.88
C TYR A 186 14.12 9.78 11.58
N HIS A 187 15.20 9.06 11.32
CA HIS A 187 16.50 9.38 11.88
C HIS A 187 17.10 10.61 11.18
N SER A 188 17.45 10.49 9.90
CA SER A 188 18.14 11.55 9.16
C SER A 188 17.52 11.84 7.79
N ASN A 189 17.37 10.80 6.97
CA ASN A 189 16.91 10.91 5.60
C ASN A 189 15.89 9.81 5.30
N PRO A 190 14.58 10.12 5.33
CA PRO A 190 13.56 9.11 5.17
C PRO A 190 13.51 8.62 3.72
N SER A 191 13.33 7.32 3.51
CA SER A 191 13.07 6.73 2.18
C SER A 191 11.62 6.88 1.74
N ARG A 192 10.75 7.27 2.69
CA ARG A 192 9.33 7.57 2.49
C ARG A 192 9.02 9.01 2.88
N VAL A 193 8.33 9.74 2.02
CA VAL A 193 8.00 11.16 2.23
C VAL A 193 6.51 11.41 2.12
N ILE A 194 6.03 12.48 2.74
CA ILE A 194 4.66 12.98 2.58
C ILE A 194 4.69 14.16 1.61
N LYS A 195 3.75 14.20 0.66
CA LYS A 195 3.52 15.36 -0.20
C LYS A 195 2.05 15.72 -0.19
N PHE A 196 1.72 17.01 -0.23
CA PHE A 196 0.33 17.41 -0.44
C PHE A 196 -0.14 17.06 -1.84
N SER A 197 -1.40 16.67 -1.96
CA SER A 197 -2.10 16.48 -3.23
C SER A 197 -3.58 16.87 -3.07
N ASN A 198 -4.29 16.90 -4.19
CA ASN A 198 -5.70 17.25 -4.26
C ASN A 198 -6.55 16.01 -4.60
N PHE A 199 -7.81 16.03 -4.21
CA PHE A 199 -8.70 14.88 -4.42
C PHE A 199 -8.96 14.59 -5.90
N ASN A 200 -8.89 15.59 -6.78
CA ASN A 200 -9.02 15.41 -8.23
C ASN A 200 -7.85 14.62 -8.87
N GLU A 201 -6.71 14.50 -8.18
CA GLU A 201 -5.56 13.70 -8.63
C GLU A 201 -5.66 12.23 -8.22
N PHE A 202 -6.64 11.88 -7.36
CA PHE A 202 -6.88 10.52 -6.90
C PHE A 202 -7.73 9.75 -7.92
N ASN A 203 -7.23 8.60 -8.35
CA ASN A 203 -7.97 7.69 -9.22
C ASN A 203 -8.42 6.43 -8.44
N PRO A 204 -9.72 6.27 -8.15
CA PRO A 204 -10.21 5.16 -7.32
C PRO A 204 -10.02 3.77 -7.94
N ASN A 205 -9.76 3.69 -9.25
CA ASN A 205 -9.56 2.42 -9.93
C ASN A 205 -8.13 1.87 -9.78
N VAL A 206 -7.16 2.70 -9.40
CA VAL A 206 -5.74 2.32 -9.35
C VAL A 206 -5.04 2.73 -8.05
N ASP A 207 -5.47 3.82 -7.42
CA ASP A 207 -4.81 4.39 -6.25
C ASP A 207 -5.41 3.83 -4.95
N VAL A 208 -4.63 3.91 -3.88
CA VAL A 208 -5.03 3.43 -2.55
C VAL A 208 -5.27 4.63 -1.66
N LEU A 209 -6.50 4.78 -1.15
CA LEU A 209 -6.82 5.76 -0.11
C LEU A 209 -6.73 5.11 1.27
N ILE A 210 -5.97 5.73 2.17
CA ILE A 210 -5.81 5.29 3.56
C ILE A 210 -6.47 6.31 4.47
N ASP A 211 -7.54 5.87 5.12
CA ASP A 211 -8.25 6.59 6.16
C ASP A 211 -7.94 6.02 7.56
N THR A 212 -7.95 4.70 7.69
CA THR A 212 -7.69 4.00 8.94
C THR A 212 -6.65 2.90 8.74
N GLY A 213 -5.65 2.87 9.63
CA GLY A 213 -4.58 1.89 9.61
C GLY A 213 -5.07 0.49 9.96
N ASN A 214 -4.58 -0.51 9.23
CA ASN A 214 -4.76 -1.92 9.56
C ASN A 214 -3.52 -2.73 9.11
N ARG A 215 -3.38 -3.95 9.62
CA ARG A 215 -2.20 -4.81 9.37
C ARG A 215 -1.95 -5.03 7.87
N ARG A 216 -3.00 -5.20 7.06
CA ARG A 216 -2.87 -5.42 5.61
C ARG A 216 -2.32 -4.18 4.92
N LEU A 217 -2.79 -2.99 5.29
CA LEU A 217 -2.25 -1.73 4.77
C LEU A 217 -0.80 -1.51 5.19
N TYR A 218 -0.43 -1.81 6.43
CA TYR A 218 0.96 -1.67 6.87
C TYR A 218 1.90 -2.62 6.10
N SER A 219 1.45 -3.87 5.87
CA SER A 219 2.17 -4.83 5.03
C SER A 219 2.31 -4.35 3.58
N LEU A 220 1.23 -3.80 2.99
CA LEU A 220 1.25 -3.20 1.66
C LEU A 220 2.29 -2.08 1.58
N LEU A 221 2.24 -1.11 2.50
CA LEU A 221 3.18 0.01 2.53
C LEU A 221 4.61 -0.48 2.71
N ASN A 222 4.88 -1.36 3.67
CA ASN A 222 6.24 -1.87 3.88
C ASN A 222 6.74 -2.68 2.67
N GLY A 223 5.86 -3.42 2.00
CA GLY A 223 6.16 -4.08 0.73
C GLY A 223 6.52 -3.11 -0.38
N ARG A 224 5.81 -1.98 -0.49
CA ARG A 224 6.12 -0.92 -1.48
C ARG A 224 7.49 -0.30 -1.25
N LEU A 225 7.83 -0.02 0.00
CA LEU A 225 9.16 0.48 0.37
C LEU A 225 10.23 -0.58 0.11
N SER A 226 9.96 -1.86 0.40
CA SER A 226 10.87 -2.96 0.06
C SER A 226 11.12 -3.06 -1.45
N ASN A 227 10.09 -2.91 -2.28
CA ASN A 227 10.24 -2.88 -3.74
C ASN A 227 11.12 -1.70 -4.18
N LEU A 228 10.98 -0.53 -3.57
CA LEU A 228 11.86 0.62 -3.85
C LEU A 228 13.32 0.31 -3.54
N VAL A 229 13.60 -0.25 -2.37
CA VAL A 229 14.96 -0.64 -1.94
C VAL A 229 15.55 -1.71 -2.86
N LYS A 230 14.72 -2.58 -3.44
CA LYS A 230 15.14 -3.64 -4.38
C LYS A 230 15.29 -3.17 -5.83
N GLY A 231 14.98 -1.91 -6.16
CA GLY A 231 14.99 -1.45 -7.54
C GLY A 231 13.76 -1.92 -8.34
N GLU A 232 12.68 -2.32 -7.68
CA GLU A 232 11.48 -2.90 -8.32
C GLU A 232 10.25 -1.98 -8.20
N HIS A 233 10.43 -0.70 -7.85
CA HIS A 233 9.32 0.23 -7.60
C HIS A 233 8.36 0.29 -8.78
N PHE A 234 8.82 0.64 -9.98
CA PHE A 234 7.93 0.77 -11.13
C PHE A 234 7.35 -0.57 -11.58
N ARG A 235 8.14 -1.64 -11.48
CA ARG A 235 7.71 -2.99 -11.82
C ARG A 235 6.57 -3.51 -10.95
N LYS A 236 6.65 -3.31 -9.63
CA LYS A 236 5.75 -3.95 -8.66
C LYS A 236 4.74 -3.01 -8.01
N ASN A 237 5.08 -1.74 -7.77
CA ASN A 237 4.18 -0.82 -7.10
C ASN A 237 3.13 -0.31 -8.09
N ARG A 238 1.87 -0.52 -7.73
CA ARG A 238 0.71 -0.04 -8.50
C ARG A 238 0.06 1.13 -7.80
N GLY A 239 -0.35 2.12 -8.57
CA GLY A 239 -1.03 3.32 -8.07
C GLY A 239 -0.18 4.17 -7.11
N LYS A 240 -0.72 5.35 -6.83
CA LYS A 240 -0.30 6.23 -5.76
C LYS A 240 -0.98 5.79 -4.45
N VAL A 241 -0.38 6.19 -3.34
CA VAL A 241 -1.00 6.02 -2.01
C VAL A 241 -1.39 7.40 -1.51
N PHE A 242 -2.66 7.54 -1.16
CA PHE A 242 -3.22 8.75 -0.58
C PHE A 242 -3.53 8.56 0.90
N LEU A 243 -3.29 9.60 1.68
CA LEU A 243 -3.64 9.70 3.09
C LEU A 243 -4.81 10.67 3.22
N SER A 244 -5.92 10.22 3.85
CA SER A 244 -7.12 11.05 4.01
C SER A 244 -6.93 12.15 5.07
N LYS A 245 -7.79 13.18 5.06
CA LYS A 245 -7.77 14.26 6.07
C LYS A 245 -8.00 13.76 7.51
N GLY A 246 -8.84 12.74 7.68
CA GLY A 246 -9.21 12.17 8.98
C GLY A 246 -8.40 10.94 9.36
N LEU A 247 -7.11 10.93 9.03
CA LEU A 247 -6.23 9.76 9.14
C LEU A 247 -6.18 9.22 10.58
N ARG A 248 -6.37 7.91 10.74
CA ARG A 248 -6.28 7.22 12.03
C ARG A 248 -5.28 6.08 11.93
N LEU A 249 -4.10 6.25 12.52
CA LEU A 249 -3.06 5.22 12.55
C LEU A 249 -2.83 4.76 13.99
N PHE A 250 -3.39 3.60 14.34
CA PHE A 250 -3.17 2.97 15.64
C PHE A 250 -2.00 2.00 15.53
N ASN A 251 -1.00 2.14 16.42
CA ASN A 251 0.18 1.28 16.51
C ASN A 251 0.80 0.96 15.13
N SER A 252 1.09 1.98 14.34
CA SER A 252 1.54 1.81 12.96
C SER A 252 2.98 1.30 12.90
N ALA A 253 3.14 0.06 12.44
CA ALA A 253 4.43 -0.52 12.08
C ALA A 253 4.87 -0.11 10.65
N ILE A 254 4.56 1.12 10.24
CA ILE A 254 4.86 1.62 8.90
C ILE A 254 6.29 2.14 8.89
N ILE A 255 7.17 1.42 8.20
CA ILE A 255 8.60 1.75 8.10
C ILE A 255 8.77 2.97 7.18
N VAL A 256 9.61 3.93 7.53
CA VAL A 256 9.82 5.14 6.71
C VAL A 256 11.24 5.31 6.19
N GLU A 257 12.17 4.53 6.72
CA GLU A 257 13.59 4.57 6.36
C GLU A 257 14.17 3.16 6.32
N THR A 258 15.35 3.05 5.72
CA THR A 258 16.07 1.79 5.58
C THR A 258 17.56 2.06 5.75
N GLU A 259 18.27 1.11 6.35
CA GLU A 259 19.73 1.15 6.45
C GLU A 259 20.42 0.96 5.08
N LYS A 260 19.70 0.38 4.10
CA LYS A 260 20.24 0.16 2.76
C LYS A 260 20.16 1.43 1.93
N SER A 261 21.23 1.72 1.20
CA SER A 261 21.21 2.75 0.17
C SER A 261 20.16 2.40 -0.90
N LEU A 262 19.48 3.42 -1.40
CA LEU A 262 18.52 3.25 -2.49
C LEU A 262 19.29 3.06 -3.80
N PRO A 263 18.89 2.10 -4.66
CA PRO A 263 19.57 1.87 -5.92
C PRO A 263 19.39 3.06 -6.87
N LEU A 264 20.40 3.31 -7.70
CA LEU A 264 20.40 4.39 -8.71
C LEU A 264 19.44 4.11 -9.88
N TYR A 265 18.98 2.86 -10.01
CA TYR A 265 18.10 2.42 -11.09
C TYR A 265 16.84 1.74 -10.54
N GLN A 266 15.77 1.75 -11.34
CA GLN A 266 14.54 1.03 -11.08
C GLN A 266 14.07 0.29 -12.32
N GLN A 267 13.72 -0.97 -12.13
CA GLN A 267 13.19 -1.81 -13.19
C GLN A 267 11.82 -1.31 -13.63
N PRO A 268 11.61 -1.19 -14.95
CA PRO A 268 10.40 -0.62 -15.49
C PRO A 268 9.22 -1.58 -15.35
N LYS A 269 8.03 -1.06 -15.68
CA LYS A 269 6.87 -1.91 -15.88
C LYS A 269 7.13 -2.83 -17.06
N LEU A 270 6.71 -4.08 -16.91
CA LEU A 270 6.74 -5.06 -17.98
C LEU A 270 5.68 -4.68 -19.01
N GLY A 271 6.12 -4.48 -20.25
CA GLY A 271 5.21 -4.36 -21.38
C GLY A 271 4.57 -5.73 -21.65
N ARG A 272 3.29 -5.73 -22.01
CA ARG A 272 2.64 -6.90 -22.61
C ARG A 272 2.35 -6.54 -24.06
N GLU A 273 3.07 -7.13 -25.00
CA GLU A 273 2.62 -7.17 -26.37
C GLU A 273 1.68 -8.36 -26.57
N LEU A 274 0.55 -8.10 -27.21
CA LEU A 274 -0.32 -9.15 -27.73
C LEU A 274 0.25 -9.58 -29.09
N LEU A 275 0.95 -10.72 -29.13
CA LEU A 275 1.25 -11.36 -30.39
C LEU A 275 0.02 -12.15 -30.85
N PHE A 276 -0.67 -11.65 -31.87
CA PHE A 276 -1.65 -12.46 -32.58
C PHE A 276 -0.90 -13.41 -33.51
N ALA A 277 -0.62 -14.63 -33.04
CA ALA A 277 -0.20 -15.70 -33.94
C ALA A 277 -1.44 -16.24 -34.67
N THR A 278 -1.66 -15.80 -35.92
CA THR A 278 -2.55 -16.51 -36.85
C THR A 278 -1.80 -17.73 -37.38
N ILE A 279 -2.14 -18.91 -36.88
CA ILE A 279 -1.69 -20.16 -37.49
C ILE A 279 -2.60 -20.41 -38.70
N PRO A 280 -2.08 -20.49 -39.94
CA PRO A 280 -2.89 -20.90 -41.08
C PRO A 280 -3.34 -22.35 -40.87
N ILE A 281 -4.64 -22.61 -41.08
CA ILE A 281 -5.19 -23.97 -41.09
C ILE A 281 -4.72 -24.64 -42.38
N SER A 282 -3.49 -25.13 -42.40
CA SER A 282 -2.96 -25.94 -43.50
C SER A 282 -2.13 -27.08 -42.95
N SER A 283 -2.73 -27.88 -42.08
CA SER A 283 -2.14 -29.14 -41.66
C SER A 283 -3.20 -30.07 -41.10
N PHE A 284 -4.27 -30.37 -41.86
CA PHE A 284 -4.95 -31.65 -41.73
C PHE A 284 -5.81 -31.95 -42.97
N VAL A 285 -5.45 -33.05 -43.62
CA VAL A 285 -6.28 -33.91 -44.49
C VAL A 285 -6.35 -33.57 -45.99
N TYR A 286 -5.53 -34.32 -46.72
CA TYR A 286 -5.76 -34.87 -48.06
C TYR A 286 -7.24 -35.13 -48.35
N LEU A 287 -7.79 -34.50 -49.39
CA LEU A 287 -8.92 -35.06 -50.13
C LEU A 287 -8.58 -35.01 -51.61
N ASP A 288 -8.29 -36.20 -52.11
CA ASP A 288 -8.18 -36.56 -53.51
C ASP A 288 -9.55 -36.35 -54.19
N TYR A 289 -9.62 -35.42 -55.13
CA TYR A 289 -10.66 -35.38 -56.15
C TYR A 289 -9.98 -35.24 -57.51
N LYS A 290 -9.52 -36.38 -58.00
CA LYS A 290 -9.52 -36.75 -59.41
C LYS A 290 -10.87 -36.37 -60.04
N PHE A 291 -10.82 -35.74 -61.21
CA PHE A 291 -11.92 -35.30 -62.08
C PHE A 291 -12.67 -34.02 -61.64
N ILE A 292 -12.25 -32.88 -62.22
CA ILE A 292 -13.04 -32.12 -63.20
C ILE A 292 -12.03 -31.49 -64.17
N SER A 293 -11.98 -32.05 -65.37
CA SER A 293 -11.54 -31.38 -66.58
C SER A 293 -12.53 -30.25 -66.89
N ASP A 294 -12.03 -29.05 -67.20
CA ASP A 294 -12.53 -28.14 -68.24
C ASP A 294 -12.01 -26.72 -67.99
N THR A 295 -11.00 -26.33 -68.78
CA THR A 295 -11.08 -25.27 -69.80
C THR A 295 -11.32 -23.85 -69.27
N CYS A 296 -10.25 -23.05 -69.22
CA CYS A 296 -10.20 -21.78 -69.95
C CYS A 296 -8.77 -21.23 -70.06
N LYS A 297 -8.39 -20.97 -71.31
CA LYS A 297 -7.17 -20.28 -71.76
C LYS A 297 -7.26 -18.80 -71.38
N VAL A 298 -6.11 -18.21 -71.03
CA VAL A 298 -5.91 -16.75 -71.04
C VAL A 298 -5.04 -16.41 -72.26
N LYS A 299 -5.39 -15.30 -72.91
CA LYS A 299 -4.82 -14.77 -74.16
C LYS A 299 -3.30 -14.62 -74.13
#